data_AF-A0A2V9FHU9-F1
#
_entry.id   AF-A0A2V9FHU9-F1
#
_cell.length_a   1.000
_cell.length_b   1.000
_cell.length_c   1.000
_cell.angle_alpha   90.00
_cell.angle_beta   90.00
_cell.angle_gamma   90.00
#
_symmetry.space_group_name_H-M   'P 1'
#
loop_
_entity.id
_entity.type
_entity.pdbx_description
1 polymer ?
#
loop_
_entity_poly.entity_id
_entity_poly.type
_entity_poly.pdbx_seq_one_letter_code
_entity_poly.pdbx_strand_id
1 'polypeptide(L)'
;MRVPAVLVSPYIEAGTVFRSPSDVPYDHASILATIRDWLAVPPDVASNPGEEGFRFDRFGVRVPAVLVSPYIEAGTVFRSPSDVPYDHASILATIRDWLQIPPEKMLSSGRVKQAPTFGNVLTRSAPRTELPVIAQTGAPAHPAKRWIARNDLQAAMLTAHRKRYQHILGNLARLKGLRTPPKSRPK
;
A
#
# COMPACT_ATOMS: atom_id res chain seq x y z
N MET A 1 25.30 5.91 6.53
CA MET A 1 25.55 5.29 5.21
C MET A 1 24.25 5.35 4.41
N ARG A 2 24.20 6.17 3.35
CA ARG A 2 22.98 6.46 2.56
C ARG A 2 22.96 5.51 1.36
N VAL A 3 22.15 4.44 1.44
CA VAL A 3 21.97 3.48 0.36
C VAL A 3 20.58 3.69 -0.26
N PRO A 4 20.44 4.21 -1.48
CA PRO A 4 19.12 4.39 -2.09
C PRO A 4 18.57 3.03 -2.52
N ALA A 5 17.66 2.45 -1.74
CA ALA A 5 16.81 1.35 -2.18
C ALA A 5 15.49 1.95 -2.67
N VAL A 6 15.27 1.92 -3.98
CA VAL A 6 13.98 2.27 -4.58
C VAL A 6 13.14 0.99 -4.57
N LEU A 7 12.16 0.93 -3.69
CA LEU A 7 11.17 -0.16 -3.65
C LEU A 7 10.12 0.13 -4.73
N VAL A 8 10.20 -0.58 -5.86
CA VAL A 8 9.21 -0.48 -6.95
C VAL A 8 8.45 -1.80 -7.04
N SER A 9 7.17 -1.77 -6.71
CA SER A 9 6.25 -2.91 -6.91
C SER A 9 5.46 -2.71 -8.20
N PRO A 10 5.72 -3.55 -9.21
CA PRO A 10 4.64 -4.15 -9.98
C PRO A 10 4.87 -5.66 -10.16
N TYR A 11 3.74 -6.39 -10.22
CA TYR A 11 3.50 -7.72 -10.81
C TYR A 11 4.71 -8.59 -11.18
N ILE A 12 4.75 -9.85 -10.71
CA ILE A 12 4.91 -11.07 -11.55
C ILE A 12 4.82 -12.36 -10.73
N GLU A 13 4.30 -13.38 -11.41
CA GLU A 13 4.20 -14.80 -11.07
C GLU A 13 5.52 -15.46 -10.65
N ALA A 14 5.43 -16.38 -9.71
CA ALA A 14 6.36 -17.50 -9.59
C ALA A 14 5.61 -18.73 -9.08
N GLY A 15 5.76 -19.83 -9.80
CA GLY A 15 4.90 -21.00 -9.75
C GLY A 15 4.82 -21.68 -8.40
N THR A 16 3.60 -22.12 -8.09
CA THR A 16 3.28 -23.09 -7.06
C THR A 16 3.74 -24.47 -7.51
N VAL A 17 4.61 -25.13 -6.73
CA VAL A 17 4.62 -26.60 -6.66
C VAL A 17 4.02 -26.97 -5.31
N PHE A 18 2.72 -27.27 -5.33
CA PHE A 18 2.01 -27.88 -4.21
C PHE A 18 2.33 -29.38 -4.25
N ARG A 19 3.18 -29.86 -3.35
CA ARG A 19 3.26 -31.31 -3.09
C ARG A 19 2.06 -31.70 -2.25
N SER A 20 1.14 -32.44 -2.85
CA SER A 20 0.04 -33.12 -2.16
C SER A 20 0.63 -34.16 -1.18
N PRO A 21 0.35 -34.09 0.14
CA PRO A 21 0.55 -35.21 1.03
C PRO A 21 -0.63 -36.18 0.82
N SER A 22 -0.40 -37.28 0.13
CA SER A 22 -1.43 -38.27 -0.21
C SER A 22 -1.89 -39.16 0.96
N ASP A 23 -1.41 -38.95 2.19
CA ASP A 23 -1.55 -39.95 3.25
C ASP A 23 -2.19 -39.43 4.55
N VAL A 24 -3.09 -38.45 4.49
CA VAL A 24 -3.89 -38.06 5.69
C VAL A 24 -5.30 -38.64 5.59
N PRO A 25 -5.69 -39.60 6.45
CA PRO A 25 -7.04 -40.15 6.48
C PRO A 25 -8.07 -39.04 6.71
N TYR A 26 -9.16 -39.05 5.95
CA TYR A 26 -10.26 -38.10 6.05
C TYR A 26 -11.02 -38.28 7.38
N ASP A 27 -10.56 -37.59 8.42
CA ASP A 27 -11.40 -37.22 9.55
C ASP A 27 -11.90 -35.77 9.34
N HIS A 28 -13.21 -35.61 9.26
CA HIS A 28 -13.88 -34.32 9.05
C HIS A 28 -13.61 -33.30 10.18
N ALA A 29 -13.03 -33.71 11.31
CA ALA A 29 -12.64 -32.83 12.41
C ALA A 29 -11.22 -32.21 12.27
N SER A 30 -10.39 -32.66 11.33
CA SER A 30 -8.94 -32.38 11.33
C SER A 30 -8.45 -31.31 10.34
N ILE A 31 -9.33 -30.79 9.47
CA ILE A 31 -8.97 -29.71 8.52
C ILE A 31 -8.64 -28.39 9.24
N LEU A 32 -9.18 -28.17 10.44
CA LEU A 32 -8.88 -26.98 11.24
C LEU A 32 -7.54 -27.08 11.99
N ALA A 33 -7.03 -28.28 12.25
CA ALA A 33 -5.81 -28.49 13.06
C ALA A 33 -4.51 -28.56 12.24
N THR A 34 -4.59 -28.65 10.91
CA THR A 34 -3.41 -28.80 10.03
C THR A 34 -3.04 -27.50 9.31
N ILE A 35 -3.85 -26.44 9.44
CA ILE A 35 -3.43 -25.10 9.07
C ILE A 35 -2.42 -24.68 10.15
N ARG A 36 -1.12 -24.89 9.90
CA ARG A 36 -0.05 -24.23 10.67
C ARG A 36 -0.51 -22.80 10.95
N ASP A 37 -0.50 -22.36 12.20
CA ASP A 37 -1.05 -21.08 12.67
C ASP A 37 -0.39 -19.86 12.01
N TRP A 38 -0.63 -19.62 10.72
CA TRP A 38 -0.21 -18.41 10.00
C TRP A 38 -1.20 -17.27 10.28
N LEU A 39 -1.57 -17.09 11.55
CA LEU A 39 -2.38 -15.97 11.99
C LEU A 39 -1.52 -14.71 11.99
N ALA A 40 -2.05 -13.64 11.41
CA ALA A 40 -1.36 -12.35 11.39
C ALA A 40 -1.65 -11.63 12.71
N VAL A 41 -0.65 -11.02 13.33
CA VAL A 41 -0.91 -10.14 14.48
C VAL A 41 -1.73 -8.95 14.01
N PRO A 42 -2.88 -8.64 14.65
CA PRO A 42 -3.68 -7.48 14.31
C PRO A 42 -2.91 -6.17 14.58
N PRO A 43 -3.26 -5.07 13.88
CA PRO A 43 -2.54 -3.82 14.03
C PRO A 43 -2.62 -3.26 15.46
N ASP A 44 -3.75 -3.36 16.13
CA ASP A 44 -3.91 -2.97 17.54
C ASP A 44 -5.03 -3.77 18.22
N VAL A 45 -5.18 -3.59 19.54
CA VAL A 45 -6.20 -4.27 20.36
C VAL A 45 -7.57 -3.57 20.33
N ALA A 46 -7.63 -2.33 19.84
CA ALA A 46 -8.79 -1.44 19.97
C ALA A 46 -9.58 -1.29 18.67
N SER A 47 -9.06 -1.82 17.56
CA SER A 47 -9.69 -1.77 16.25
C SER A 47 -11.00 -2.54 16.34
N ASN A 48 -12.11 -1.82 16.14
CA ASN A 48 -13.40 -2.46 15.95
C ASN A 48 -13.27 -3.47 14.80
N PRO A 49 -13.88 -4.66 14.93
CA PRO A 49 -13.98 -5.56 13.80
C PRO A 49 -14.53 -4.78 12.59
N GLY A 50 -13.87 -4.94 11.45
CA GLY A 50 -14.33 -4.35 10.19
C GLY A 50 -15.69 -4.92 9.78
N GLU A 51 -16.11 -4.61 8.56
CA GLU A 51 -17.32 -5.21 7.99
C GLU A 51 -17.30 -6.73 8.14
N GLU A 52 -18.47 -7.31 8.45
CA GLU A 52 -18.65 -8.75 8.69
C GLU A 52 -17.80 -9.32 9.86
N GLY A 53 -17.32 -8.48 10.78
CA GLY A 53 -16.55 -8.93 11.93
C GLY A 53 -15.08 -9.19 11.61
N PHE A 54 -14.54 -8.63 10.52
CA PHE A 54 -13.15 -8.85 10.12
C PHE A 54 -12.15 -8.26 11.13
N ARG A 55 -11.35 -9.11 11.77
CA ARG A 55 -10.47 -8.73 12.89
C ARG A 55 -9.05 -8.34 12.48
N PHE A 56 -8.75 -8.36 11.19
CA PHE A 56 -7.40 -8.21 10.67
C PHE A 56 -6.41 -9.18 11.34
N ASP A 57 -6.79 -10.40 11.67
CA ASP A 57 -5.94 -11.43 12.29
C ASP A 57 -5.43 -12.49 11.29
N ARG A 58 -5.57 -12.20 9.99
CA ARG A 58 -5.12 -13.06 8.90
C ARG A 58 -4.35 -12.27 7.86
N PHE A 59 -3.43 -12.95 7.17
CA PHE A 59 -2.77 -12.40 5.99
C PHE A 59 -3.74 -12.34 4.81
N GLY A 60 -3.51 -11.36 3.93
CA GLY A 60 -4.23 -11.25 2.66
C GLY A 60 -3.69 -12.19 1.59
N VAL A 61 -4.16 -11.98 0.36
CA VAL A 61 -3.61 -12.67 -0.83
C VAL A 61 -2.13 -12.34 -0.98
N ARG A 62 -1.35 -13.32 -1.44
CA ARG A 62 0.09 -13.13 -1.70
C ARG A 62 0.29 -12.19 -2.88
N VAL A 63 1.13 -11.19 -2.66
CA VAL A 63 1.61 -10.27 -3.69
C VAL A 63 3.11 -10.46 -3.90
N PRO A 64 3.63 -10.28 -5.12
CA PRO A 64 5.06 -10.37 -5.38
C PRO A 64 5.80 -9.18 -4.75
N ALA A 65 7.00 -9.45 -4.24
CA ALA A 65 7.90 -8.44 -3.70
C ALA A 65 9.23 -8.49 -4.47
N VAL A 66 9.58 -7.39 -5.13
CA VAL A 66 10.83 -7.23 -5.87
C VAL A 66 11.66 -6.14 -5.20
N LEU A 67 12.91 -6.45 -4.89
CA LEU A 67 13.85 -5.50 -4.31
C LEU A 67 14.94 -5.19 -5.33
N VAL A 68 15.09 -3.91 -5.63
CA VAL A 68 16.11 -3.42 -6.56
C VAL A 68 17.09 -2.55 -5.79
N SER A 69 18.32 -3.04 -5.66
CA SER A 69 19.42 -2.29 -5.05
C SER A 69 20.78 -2.76 -5.58
N PRO A 70 21.76 -1.86 -5.73
CA PRO A 70 23.14 -2.23 -6.02
C PRO A 70 23.78 -3.10 -4.93
N TYR A 71 23.24 -3.09 -3.71
CA TYR A 71 23.77 -3.82 -2.55
C TYR A 71 23.18 -5.22 -2.37
N ILE A 72 22.33 -5.65 -3.30
CA ILE A 72 21.76 -7.00 -3.34
C ILE A 72 22.55 -7.81 -4.38
N GLU A 73 22.84 -9.08 -4.08
CA GLU A 73 23.52 -9.98 -5.02
C GLU A 73 22.63 -10.30 -6.24
N ALA A 74 23.22 -10.44 -7.42
CA ALA A 74 22.47 -10.75 -8.63
C ALA A 74 21.76 -12.11 -8.51
N GLY A 75 20.50 -12.20 -8.96
CA GLY A 75 19.74 -13.46 -8.93
C GLY A 75 19.31 -13.91 -7.53
N THR A 76 19.33 -13.01 -6.54
CA THR A 76 18.91 -13.35 -5.17
C THR A 76 17.41 -13.69 -5.11
N VAL A 77 17.10 -14.93 -4.73
CA VAL A 77 15.76 -15.35 -4.31
C VAL A 77 15.76 -15.47 -2.79
N PHE A 78 14.90 -14.74 -2.12
CA PHE A 78 14.88 -14.66 -0.67
C PHE A 78 13.52 -15.10 -0.09
N ARG A 79 13.54 -15.54 1.17
CA ARG A 79 12.37 -15.86 1.98
C ARG A 79 12.55 -15.22 3.35
N SER A 80 11.47 -15.14 4.13
CA SER A 80 11.57 -14.62 5.49
C SER A 80 12.58 -15.46 6.30
N PRO A 81 13.47 -14.81 7.07
CA PRO A 81 14.39 -15.51 7.95
C PRO A 81 13.71 -16.05 9.22
N SER A 82 12.44 -15.71 9.47
CA SER A 82 11.64 -16.17 10.60
C SER A 82 10.37 -16.90 10.13
N ASP A 83 9.64 -17.49 11.06
CA ASP A 83 8.35 -18.13 10.80
C ASP A 83 7.24 -17.13 10.41
N VAL A 84 7.50 -15.83 10.50
CA VAL A 84 6.55 -14.79 10.08
C VAL A 84 6.80 -14.47 8.59
N PRO A 85 5.79 -14.55 7.71
CA PRO A 85 5.98 -14.23 6.31
C PRO A 85 6.16 -12.73 6.10
N TYR A 86 6.77 -12.33 4.97
CA TYR A 86 6.78 -10.93 4.57
C TYR A 86 5.36 -10.47 4.21
N ASP A 87 5.01 -9.26 4.66
CA ASP A 87 3.78 -8.57 4.29
C ASP A 87 4.06 -7.08 4.00
N HIS A 88 3.03 -6.28 3.78
CA HIS A 88 3.23 -4.84 3.55
C HIS A 88 3.85 -4.11 4.74
N ALA A 89 3.66 -4.60 5.97
CA ALA A 89 4.24 -3.99 7.16
C ALA A 89 5.75 -4.22 7.25
N SER A 90 6.31 -5.24 6.57
CA SER A 90 7.76 -5.44 6.42
C SER A 90 8.48 -4.24 5.80
N ILE A 91 7.82 -3.47 4.94
CA ILE A 91 8.37 -2.22 4.38
C ILE A 91 8.52 -1.18 5.50
N LEU A 92 7.48 -1.00 6.31
CA LEU A 92 7.50 -0.05 7.44
C LEU A 92 8.50 -0.47 8.51
N ALA A 93 8.59 -1.77 8.82
CA ALA A 93 9.58 -2.30 9.75
C ALA A 93 11.02 -2.08 9.24
N THR A 94 11.25 -2.23 7.93
CA THR A 94 12.55 -1.94 7.32
C THR A 94 12.90 -0.45 7.40
N ILE A 95 11.94 0.45 7.14
CA ILE A 95 12.16 1.91 7.25
C ILE A 95 12.41 2.32 8.70
N ARG A 96 11.67 1.76 9.66
CA ARG A 96 11.86 1.98 11.09
C ARG A 96 13.31 1.72 11.50
N ASP A 97 13.80 0.53 11.16
CA ASP A 97 15.14 0.10 11.54
C ASP A 97 16.20 0.93 10.81
N TRP A 98 15.98 1.23 9.53
CA TRP A 98 16.92 2.00 8.72
C TRP A 98 17.05 3.46 9.17
N LEU A 99 15.95 4.11 9.50
CA LEU A 99 15.95 5.47 10.04
C LEU A 99 16.22 5.53 11.55
N GLN A 100 16.37 4.37 12.20
CA GLN A 100 16.56 4.25 13.65
C GLN A 100 15.49 5.02 14.44
N ILE A 101 14.24 4.90 14.01
CA ILE A 101 13.11 5.59 14.65
C ILE A 101 12.94 4.99 16.05
N PRO A 102 13.02 5.80 17.12
CA PRO A 102 12.92 5.26 18.45
C PRO A 102 11.47 4.80 18.73
N PRO A 103 11.26 3.77 19.55
CA PRO A 103 9.95 3.12 19.71
C PRO A 103 8.81 4.08 20.08
N GLU A 104 9.10 5.12 20.87
CA GLU A 104 8.13 6.13 21.31
C GLU A 104 7.67 7.08 20.20
N LYS A 105 8.40 7.15 19.08
CA LYS A 105 8.02 7.93 17.88
C LYS A 105 7.53 7.06 16.73
N MET A 106 7.52 5.74 16.92
CA MET A 106 7.09 4.79 15.91
C MET A 106 5.59 4.52 16.02
N LEU A 107 4.99 4.00 14.93
CA LEU A 107 3.61 3.51 14.96
C LEU A 107 3.47 2.41 16.02
N SER A 108 2.42 2.49 16.84
CA SER A 108 2.09 1.51 17.89
C SER A 108 1.56 0.17 17.35
N SER A 109 1.69 -0.07 16.04
CA SER A 109 1.11 -1.23 15.38
C SER A 109 1.84 -2.52 15.75
N GLY A 110 1.12 -3.48 16.36
CA GLY A 110 1.63 -4.80 16.70
C GLY A 110 2.14 -5.56 15.46
N ARG A 111 1.48 -5.38 14.32
CA ARG A 111 1.90 -5.95 13.04
C ARG A 111 3.25 -5.43 12.56
N VAL A 112 3.46 -4.10 12.58
CA VAL A 112 4.75 -3.50 12.21
C VAL A 112 5.86 -3.92 13.19
N LYS A 113 5.51 -4.11 14.46
CA LYS A 113 6.46 -4.58 15.48
C LYS A 113 6.96 -6.00 15.19
N GLN A 114 6.07 -6.90 14.76
CA GLN A 114 6.39 -8.31 14.49
C GLN A 114 6.97 -8.56 13.09
N ALA A 115 6.65 -7.71 12.10
CA ALA A 115 6.99 -7.95 10.71
C ALA A 115 8.51 -8.09 10.48
N PRO A 116 8.96 -9.09 9.70
CA PRO A 116 10.37 -9.23 9.33
C PRO A 116 10.83 -8.06 8.45
N THR A 117 12.11 -7.72 8.51
CA THR A 117 12.71 -6.66 7.67
C THR A 117 13.46 -7.23 6.48
N PHE A 118 13.75 -6.37 5.51
CA PHE A 118 14.52 -6.72 4.30
C PHE A 118 16.03 -6.53 4.44
N GLY A 119 16.52 -6.18 5.65
CA GLY A 119 17.94 -5.90 5.88
C GLY A 119 18.84 -7.09 5.55
N ASN A 120 18.35 -8.32 5.75
CA ASN A 120 19.05 -9.56 5.41
C ASN A 120 19.31 -9.75 3.90
N VAL A 121 18.58 -9.05 3.03
CA VAL A 121 18.74 -9.14 1.57
C VAL A 121 19.89 -8.26 1.07
N LEU A 122 20.29 -7.25 1.84
CA LEU A 122 21.39 -6.33 1.52
C LEU A 122 22.74 -6.94 1.92
N THR A 123 23.17 -7.99 1.22
CA THR A 123 24.33 -8.80 1.60
C THR A 123 25.68 -8.20 1.21
N ARG A 124 25.73 -7.24 0.28
CA ARG A 124 26.98 -6.68 -0.23
C ARG A 124 27.45 -5.47 0.57
N SER A 125 28.76 -5.40 0.84
CA SER A 125 29.40 -4.23 1.44
C SER A 125 29.66 -3.09 0.45
N ALA A 126 29.83 -3.42 -0.83
CA ALA A 126 30.04 -2.46 -1.92
C ALA A 126 28.95 -2.60 -3.00
N PRO A 127 28.46 -1.48 -3.57
CA PRO A 127 27.45 -1.49 -4.61
C PRO A 127 27.98 -2.17 -5.87
N ARG A 128 27.15 -2.97 -6.53
CA ARG A 128 27.42 -3.49 -7.88
C ARG A 128 27.50 -2.33 -8.87
N THR A 129 28.35 -2.48 -9.87
CA THR A 129 28.56 -1.52 -10.96
C THR A 129 27.81 -1.88 -12.23
N GLU A 130 27.33 -3.12 -12.33
CA GLU A 130 26.55 -3.56 -13.49
C GLU A 130 25.21 -2.82 -13.56
N LEU A 131 24.96 -2.20 -14.71
CA LEU A 131 23.70 -1.55 -15.01
C LEU A 131 22.81 -2.54 -15.76
N PRO A 132 21.57 -2.76 -15.32
CA PRO A 132 20.65 -3.58 -16.09
C PRO A 132 20.42 -2.92 -17.46
N VAL A 133 20.51 -3.72 -18.52
CA VAL A 133 20.07 -3.28 -19.85
C VAL A 133 18.55 -3.18 -19.80
N ILE A 134 18.04 -1.98 -19.55
CA ILE A 134 16.62 -1.69 -19.67
C ILE A 134 16.35 -1.56 -21.16
N ALA A 135 15.99 -2.66 -21.79
CA ALA A 135 15.48 -2.61 -23.15
C ALA A 135 14.33 -1.61 -23.15
N GLN A 136 14.37 -0.62 -24.04
CA GLN A 136 13.19 0.17 -24.31
C GLN A 136 12.17 -0.83 -24.85
N THR A 137 11.24 -1.27 -24.00
CA THR A 137 10.06 -1.95 -24.49
C THR A 137 9.47 -0.98 -25.49
N GLY A 138 9.47 -1.35 -26.76
CA GLY A 138 8.68 -0.72 -27.80
C GLY A 138 7.20 -0.93 -27.54
N ALA A 139 6.75 -0.68 -26.30
CA ALA A 139 5.37 -0.37 -26.02
C ALA A 139 5.04 0.70 -27.04
N PRO A 140 4.08 0.45 -27.96
CA PRO A 140 3.73 1.42 -28.98
C PRO A 140 3.50 2.72 -28.23
N ALA A 141 4.19 3.79 -28.63
CA ALA A 141 4.08 5.09 -28.00
C ALA A 141 2.59 5.32 -27.75
N HIS A 142 2.17 5.25 -26.49
CA HIS A 142 0.76 5.44 -26.20
C HIS A 142 0.48 6.85 -26.71
N PRO A 143 -0.42 7.03 -27.70
CA PRO A 143 -0.52 8.32 -28.36
C PRO A 143 -0.72 9.35 -27.26
N ALA A 144 0.21 10.30 -27.14
CA ALA A 144 0.24 11.31 -26.07
C ALA A 144 -0.95 12.30 -26.13
N LYS A 145 -1.98 11.94 -26.91
CA LYS A 145 -3.27 12.58 -26.96
C LYS A 145 -4.35 11.51 -26.92
N ARG A 146 -4.82 11.21 -25.72
CA ARG A 146 -6.22 10.83 -25.56
C ARG A 146 -6.99 12.00 -24.96
N TRP A 147 -7.05 13.10 -25.71
CA TRP A 147 -8.15 14.04 -25.57
C TRP A 147 -9.39 13.35 -26.12
N ILE A 148 -10.01 12.49 -25.30
CA ILE A 148 -11.40 12.09 -25.52
C ILE A 148 -12.21 13.35 -25.27
N ALA A 149 -12.99 13.78 -26.27
CA ALA A 149 -14.03 14.78 -26.04
C ALA A 149 -14.90 14.29 -24.86
N ARG A 150 -15.08 15.12 -23.84
CA ARG A 150 -15.83 14.74 -22.63
C ARG A 150 -17.16 14.13 -23.04
N ASN A 151 -17.49 12.96 -22.51
CA ASN A 151 -18.82 12.41 -22.73
C ASN A 151 -19.87 13.27 -22.01
N ASP A 152 -21.14 13.11 -22.39
CA ASP A 152 -22.25 13.92 -21.87
C ASP A 152 -22.35 13.89 -20.35
N LEU A 153 -21.99 12.75 -19.74
CA LEU A 153 -22.03 12.56 -18.29
C LEU A 153 -20.92 13.35 -17.58
N GLN A 154 -19.70 13.36 -18.14
CA GLN A 154 -18.60 14.18 -17.66
C GLN A 154 -18.89 15.68 -17.85
N ALA A 155 -19.52 16.06 -18.96
CA ALA A 155 -19.94 17.44 -19.22
C ALA A 155 -21.06 17.87 -18.26
N ALA A 156 -22.04 17.00 -18.00
CA ALA A 156 -23.14 17.24 -17.07
C ALA A 156 -22.63 17.38 -15.62
N MET A 157 -21.71 16.51 -15.18
CA MET A 157 -21.10 16.61 -13.84
C MET A 157 -20.36 17.94 -13.65
N LEU A 158 -19.57 18.37 -14.65
CA LEU A 158 -18.85 19.64 -14.56
C LEU A 158 -19.79 20.85 -14.58
N THR A 159 -20.84 20.80 -15.40
CA THR A 159 -21.87 21.84 -15.48
C THR A 159 -22.66 21.94 -14.18
N ALA A 160 -23.06 20.81 -13.60
CA ALA A 160 -23.74 20.75 -12.31
C ALA A 160 -22.85 21.27 -11.17
N HIS A 161 -21.57 20.90 -11.18
CA HIS A 161 -20.59 21.40 -10.21
C HIS A 161 -20.43 22.93 -10.31
N ARG A 162 -20.32 23.47 -11.54
CA ARG A 162 -20.24 24.92 -11.78
C ARG A 162 -21.50 25.68 -11.34
N LYS A 163 -22.69 25.17 -11.65
CA LYS A 163 -23.96 25.76 -11.19
C LYS A 163 -24.06 25.79 -9.66
N ARG A 164 -23.68 24.69 -8.98
CA ARG A 164 -23.66 24.65 -7.52
C ARG A 164 -22.67 25.67 -6.94
N TYR A 165 -21.48 25.77 -7.51
CA TYR A 165 -20.47 26.72 -7.05
C TYR A 165 -20.95 28.18 -7.21
N GLN A 166 -21.57 28.51 -8.34
CA GLN A 166 -22.12 29.87 -8.55
C GLN A 166 -23.35 30.16 -7.68
N HIS A 167 -24.21 29.18 -7.43
CA HIS A 167 -25.32 29.34 -6.48
C HIS A 167 -24.82 29.58 -5.05
N ILE A 168 -23.79 28.85 -4.61
CA ILE A 168 -23.18 29.04 -3.29
C ILE A 168 -22.56 30.43 -3.17
N LEU A 169 -21.80 30.88 -4.18
CA LEU A 169 -21.20 32.22 -4.19
C LEU A 169 -22.26 33.34 -4.23
N GLY A 170 -23.31 33.17 -5.04
CA GLY A 170 -24.43 34.10 -5.10
C GLY A 170 -25.17 34.22 -3.77
N ASN A 171 -25.40 33.09 -3.09
CA ASN A 171 -26.00 33.08 -1.76
C ASN A 171 -25.08 33.71 -0.71
N LEU A 172 -23.77 33.51 -0.80
CA LEU A 172 -22.80 34.15 0.10
C LEU A 172 -22.76 35.68 -0.08
N ALA A 173 -22.86 36.16 -1.32
CA ALA A 173 -22.95 37.59 -1.62
C ALA A 173 -24.27 38.19 -1.09
N ARG A 174 -25.38 37.47 -1.25
CA ARG A 174 -26.70 37.86 -0.71
C ARG A 174 -26.71 37.89 0.83
N LEU A 175 -26.02 36.95 1.47
CA LEU A 175 -25.87 36.90 2.94
C LEU A 175 -24.96 38.00 3.49
N LYS A 176 -23.95 38.46 2.74
CA LYS A 176 -23.12 39.61 3.14
C LYS A 176 -23.91 40.93 3.11
N GLY A 177 -24.83 41.11 2.17
CA GLY A 177 -25.71 42.29 2.11
C GLY A 177 -26.75 42.37 3.23
N LEU A 178 -27.09 41.23 3.86
CA LEU A 178 -27.99 41.16 5.01
C LEU A 178 -27.30 41.44 6.36
N ARG A 179 -25.95 41.48 6.40
CA ARG A 179 -25.17 41.76 7.62
C ARG A 179 -24.75 43.22 7.78
N THR A 180 -24.99 44.07 6.78
CA THR A 180 -24.77 45.52 6.92
C THR A 180 -26.02 46.13 7.59
N PRO A 181 -25.91 46.70 8.80
CA PRO A 181 -27.05 47.34 9.45
C PRO A 181 -27.56 48.51 8.58
N PRO A 182 -28.88 48.76 8.55
CA PRO A 182 -29.44 49.84 7.73
C PRO A 182 -28.85 51.19 8.14
N LYS A 183 -28.55 52.05 7.16
CA LYS A 183 -28.05 53.41 7.42
C LYS A 183 -29.03 54.15 8.33
N SER A 184 -28.54 54.66 9.46
CA SER A 184 -29.34 55.50 10.35
C SER A 184 -29.81 56.75 9.61
N ARG A 185 -31.12 56.99 9.65
CA ARG A 185 -31.75 58.16 9.03
C ARG A 185 -31.22 59.44 9.70
N PRO A 186 -30.77 60.46 8.95
CA PRO A 186 -30.38 61.72 9.55
C PRO A 186 -31.59 62.39 10.21
N LYS A 187 -31.34 63.06 11.34
CA LYS A 187 -32.34 63.76 12.16
C LYS A 187 -32.98 64.91 11.42
#